data_AF-Q3TQ45-F1
#
_entry.id   AF-Q3TQ45-F1
#
_cell.length_a   1.000
_cell.length_b   1.000
_cell.length_c   1.000
_cell.angle_alpha   90.00
_cell.angle_beta   90.00
_cell.angle_gamma   90.00
#
_symmetry.space_group_name_H-M   'P 1'
#
loop_
_entity.id
_entity.type
_entity.pdbx_description
1 polymer ?
#
loop_
_entity_poly.entity_id
_entity_poly.type
_entity_poly.pdbx_seq_one_letter_code
_entity_poly.pdbx_strand_id
1 'polypeptide(L)'
;KWKRLGSRKQRPAPVRLPVSQKSWSIIATAVLLPCAFLKNLKAVSKFSLLCTLAHFVINILVIAYCLSRARDWAWEKVKFYIDVKKFPISIGIIVFSYTSQIFLPSLEGNMQQPSEFHCMMNWTHIAACVLKGLFALVAYLTWADETKEVITDNLPGSIRAVVNLFLVAKALLSYPLPFFAAVEVLEKSLFQEGSRAFFPACYGGDGRLKSWGLTLRCALVVFTLLMAILCNVSGRGTVYCACGVLVVNKMKCIS
;
A
#
# COMPACT_ATOMS: atom_id res chain seq x y z
N LYS A 1 -29.34 -33.68 33.22
CA LYS A 1 -28.15 -34.33 32.63
C LYS A 1 -27.96 -33.74 31.23
N TRP A 2 -26.85 -33.01 30.99
CA TRP A 2 -26.35 -32.49 29.70
C TRP A 2 -27.09 -31.33 28.99
N LYS A 3 -26.73 -30.07 29.34
CA LYS A 3 -26.54 -28.91 28.41
C LYS A 3 -26.36 -27.63 29.23
N ARG A 4 -25.13 -27.36 29.70
CA ARG A 4 -24.66 -26.02 30.13
C ARG A 4 -23.17 -26.04 30.44
N LEU A 5 -22.36 -26.39 29.44
CA LEU A 5 -20.92 -26.10 29.42
C LEU A 5 -20.60 -25.50 28.05
N GLY A 6 -21.04 -24.27 27.86
CA GLY A 6 -20.58 -23.44 26.75
C GLY A 6 -19.12 -23.12 26.99
N SER A 7 -18.24 -23.77 26.25
CA SER A 7 -16.82 -23.48 26.22
C SER A 7 -16.62 -22.00 25.87
N ARG A 8 -16.31 -21.17 26.87
CA ARG A 8 -15.66 -19.88 26.65
C ARG A 8 -14.36 -20.20 25.92
N LYS A 9 -14.36 -20.05 24.60
CA LYS A 9 -13.14 -19.99 23.80
C LYS A 9 -12.40 -18.73 24.27
N GLN A 10 -11.49 -18.92 25.22
CA GLN A 10 -10.62 -17.89 25.79
C GLN A 10 -9.85 -17.29 24.60
N ARG A 11 -10.30 -16.14 24.09
CA ARG A 11 -9.48 -15.35 23.17
C ARG A 11 -8.20 -15.03 23.95
N PRO A 12 -7.00 -15.37 23.44
CA PRO A 12 -5.77 -14.95 24.09
C PRO A 12 -5.83 -13.43 24.25
N ALA A 13 -5.59 -12.96 25.48
CA ALA A 13 -5.63 -11.54 25.80
C ALA A 13 -4.67 -10.81 24.85
N PRO A 14 -5.08 -9.69 24.22
CA PRO A 14 -4.17 -8.90 23.41
C PRO A 14 -3.04 -8.43 24.33
N VAL A 15 -1.79 -8.71 23.94
CA VAL A 15 -0.60 -8.16 24.57
C VAL A 15 -0.71 -6.64 24.48
N ARG A 16 -1.11 -5.99 25.57
CA ARG A 16 -1.21 -4.53 25.67
C ARG A 16 0.20 -3.96 25.78
N LEU A 17 0.84 -3.68 24.64
CA LEU A 17 1.90 -2.68 24.60
C LEU A 17 1.28 -1.35 25.12
N PRO A 18 1.93 -0.62 26.04
CA PRO A 18 1.38 0.60 26.67
C PRO A 18 1.39 1.82 25.73
N VAL A 19 1.34 1.61 24.43
CA VAL A 19 1.49 2.64 23.40
C VAL A 19 0.20 2.71 22.61
N SER A 20 -0.49 3.85 22.72
CA SER A 20 -1.76 4.11 22.00
C SER A 20 -1.56 3.99 20.49
N GLN A 21 -2.58 3.53 19.76
CA GLN A 21 -2.57 3.48 18.29
C GLN A 21 -2.16 4.82 17.66
N LYS A 22 -2.53 5.94 18.30
CA LYS A 22 -2.12 7.29 17.91
C LYS A 22 -0.60 7.49 18.01
N SER A 23 0.03 6.97 19.05
CA SER A 23 1.47 7.05 19.25
C SER A 23 2.25 6.26 18.19
N TRP A 24 1.74 5.09 17.77
CA TRP A 24 2.31 4.34 16.65
C TRP A 24 2.20 5.09 15.31
N SER A 25 1.09 5.79 15.07
CA SER A 25 0.95 6.66 13.89
C SER A 25 1.95 7.81 13.90
N ILE A 26 2.19 8.44 15.05
CA ILE A 26 3.17 9.52 15.20
C ILE A 26 4.60 9.00 14.94
N ILE A 27 4.97 7.84 15.50
CA ILE A 27 6.28 7.21 15.27
C ILE A 27 6.46 6.89 13.79
N ALA A 28 5.45 6.31 13.14
CA ALA A 28 5.49 6.02 11.71
C ALA A 28 5.69 7.32 10.90
N THR A 29 4.98 8.39 11.22
CA THR A 29 5.16 9.68 10.55
C THR A 29 6.55 10.27 10.78
N ALA A 30 7.12 10.14 11.98
CA ALA A 30 8.48 10.59 12.25
C ALA A 30 9.51 9.85 11.38
N VAL A 31 9.33 8.54 11.17
CA VAL A 31 10.16 7.72 10.26
C VAL A 31 9.97 8.10 8.80
N LEU A 32 8.76 8.57 8.41
CA LEU A 32 8.44 9.00 7.05
C LEU A 32 8.85 10.45 6.77
N LEU A 33 9.02 11.29 7.79
CA LEU A 33 9.37 12.71 7.65
C LEU A 33 10.64 12.96 6.83
N PRO A 34 11.73 12.16 6.95
CA PRO A 34 12.90 12.25 6.06
C PRO A 34 12.56 12.15 4.57
N CYS A 35 11.45 11.48 4.20
CA CYS A 35 11.00 11.38 2.81
C CYS A 35 10.64 12.74 2.21
N ALA A 36 10.26 13.73 3.03
CA ALA A 36 10.01 15.10 2.57
C ALA A 36 11.24 15.76 1.94
N PHE A 37 12.44 15.32 2.32
CA PHE A 37 13.70 15.85 1.80
C PHE A 37 14.19 15.13 0.53
N LEU A 38 13.48 14.09 0.07
CA LEU A 38 13.82 13.38 -1.16
C LEU A 38 13.51 14.26 -2.38
N LYS A 39 14.57 14.65 -3.10
CA LYS A 39 14.48 15.51 -4.29
C LYS A 39 14.67 14.75 -5.59
N ASN A 40 15.29 13.56 -5.52
CA ASN A 40 15.70 12.81 -6.70
C ASN A 40 14.98 11.46 -6.76
N LEU A 41 14.43 11.14 -7.93
CA LEU A 41 13.80 9.85 -8.20
C LEU A 41 14.78 8.68 -8.01
N LYS A 42 16.10 8.90 -8.15
CA LYS A 42 17.14 7.88 -7.93
C LYS A 42 17.15 7.32 -6.50
N ALA A 43 16.96 8.17 -5.49
CA ALA A 43 16.88 7.71 -4.09
C ALA A 43 15.56 6.99 -3.83
N VAL A 44 14.46 7.53 -4.35
CA VAL A 44 13.12 6.92 -4.29
C VAL A 44 13.10 5.54 -4.96
N SER A 45 13.80 5.39 -6.09
CA SER A 45 13.96 4.13 -6.82
C SER A 45 14.67 3.08 -5.96
N LYS A 46 15.74 3.43 -5.22
CA LYS A 46 16.39 2.50 -4.28
C LYS A 46 15.42 2.00 -3.20
N PHE A 47 14.62 2.89 -2.62
CA PHE A 47 13.59 2.48 -1.65
C PHE A 47 12.52 1.57 -2.29
N SER A 48 12.10 1.87 -3.53
CA SER A 48 11.17 1.03 -4.30
C SER A 48 11.74 -0.36 -4.61
N LEU A 49 13.03 -0.46 -4.92
CA LEU A 49 13.72 -1.74 -5.12
C LEU A 49 13.73 -2.56 -3.82
N LEU A 50 14.05 -1.94 -2.68
CA LEU A 50 13.99 -2.61 -1.37
C LEU A 50 12.55 -3.05 -1.02
N CYS A 51 11.56 -2.21 -1.33
CA CYS A 51 10.14 -2.57 -1.19
C CYS A 51 9.78 -3.81 -2.03
N THR A 52 10.25 -3.86 -3.28
CA THR A 52 10.04 -5.00 -4.18
C THR A 52 10.72 -6.26 -3.67
N LEU A 53 11.94 -6.15 -3.14
CA LEU A 53 12.66 -7.27 -2.52
C LEU A 53 11.90 -7.80 -1.29
N ALA A 54 11.43 -6.91 -0.41
CA ALA A 54 10.62 -7.31 0.74
C ALA A 54 9.32 -8.01 0.31
N HIS A 55 8.67 -7.53 -0.74
CA HIS A 55 7.49 -8.18 -1.32
C HIS A 55 7.82 -9.57 -1.87
N PHE A 56 8.95 -9.73 -2.57
CA PHE A 56 9.38 -11.02 -3.09
C PHE A 56 9.61 -12.04 -1.96
N VAL A 57 10.28 -11.63 -0.87
CA VAL A 57 10.47 -12.47 0.33
C VAL A 57 9.13 -12.89 0.94
N ILE A 58 8.18 -11.97 1.09
CA ILE A 58 6.83 -12.29 1.59
C ILE A 58 6.15 -13.34 0.69
N ASN A 59 6.18 -13.14 -0.63
CA ASN A 59 5.56 -14.06 -1.58
C ASN A 59 6.20 -15.44 -1.52
N ILE A 60 7.53 -15.54 -1.45
CA ILE A 60 8.23 -16.82 -1.30
C ILE A 60 7.79 -17.52 0.00
N LEU A 61 7.80 -16.82 1.14
CA LEU A 61 7.43 -17.43 2.42
C LEU A 61 6.00 -17.96 2.43
N VAL A 62 5.06 -17.19 1.87
CA VAL A 62 3.65 -17.61 1.78
C VAL A 62 3.49 -18.78 0.81
N ILE A 63 4.07 -18.70 -0.40
CA ILE A 63 3.97 -19.76 -1.41
C ILE A 63 4.63 -21.05 -0.90
N ALA A 64 5.81 -20.97 -0.30
CA ALA A 64 6.49 -22.13 0.28
C ALA A 64 5.63 -22.81 1.36
N TYR A 65 4.97 -22.02 2.21
CA TYR A 65 4.00 -22.56 3.18
C TYR A 65 2.81 -23.23 2.49
N CYS A 66 2.20 -22.58 1.49
CA CYS A 66 1.08 -23.15 0.74
C CYS A 66 1.44 -24.45 0.02
N LEU A 67 2.63 -24.52 -0.60
CA LEU A 67 3.15 -25.71 -1.27
C LEU A 67 3.46 -26.84 -0.28
N SER A 68 3.91 -26.52 0.93
CA SER A 68 4.09 -27.55 1.98
C SER A 68 2.79 -28.28 2.35
N ARG A 69 1.64 -27.63 2.12
CA ARG A 69 0.28 -28.17 2.33
C ARG A 69 -0.42 -28.54 1.02
N ALA A 70 0.31 -28.70 -0.09
CA ALA A 70 -0.26 -28.98 -1.41
C ALA A 70 -1.12 -30.26 -1.47
N ARG A 71 -0.83 -31.25 -0.62
CA ARG A 71 -1.61 -32.49 -0.54
C ARG A 71 -3.03 -32.28 -0.01
N ASP A 72 -3.25 -31.24 0.78
CA ASP A 72 -4.53 -30.92 1.42
C ASP A 72 -5.31 -29.82 0.66
N TRP A 73 -4.93 -29.52 -0.59
CA TRP A 73 -5.58 -28.46 -1.36
C TRP A 73 -7.04 -28.79 -1.64
N ALA A 74 -7.91 -27.86 -1.25
CA ALA A 74 -9.35 -28.03 -1.29
C ALA A 74 -9.92 -27.66 -2.68
N TRP A 75 -9.57 -28.43 -3.70
CA TRP A 75 -10.08 -28.26 -5.07
C TRP A 75 -11.60 -28.32 -5.16
N GLU A 76 -12.23 -29.15 -4.32
CA GLU A 76 -13.69 -29.31 -4.25
C GLU A 76 -14.42 -28.07 -3.73
N LYS A 77 -13.73 -27.18 -3.02
CA LYS A 77 -14.31 -25.96 -2.44
C LYS A 77 -14.19 -24.74 -3.35
N VAL A 78 -13.66 -24.91 -4.57
CA VAL A 78 -13.56 -23.82 -5.54
C VAL A 78 -14.96 -23.43 -6.03
N LYS A 79 -15.47 -22.33 -5.48
CA LYS A 79 -16.77 -21.77 -5.85
C LYS A 79 -16.64 -20.98 -7.14
N PHE A 80 -17.20 -21.52 -8.22
CA PHE A 80 -17.32 -20.79 -9.50
C PHE A 80 -18.50 -19.79 -9.52
N TYR A 81 -19.31 -19.72 -8.46
CA TYR A 81 -20.43 -18.78 -8.36
C TYR A 81 -20.00 -17.45 -7.73
N ILE A 82 -20.47 -16.34 -8.30
CA ILE A 82 -20.14 -14.97 -7.87
C ILE A 82 -21.10 -14.54 -6.74
N ASP A 83 -20.55 -14.27 -5.56
CA ASP A 83 -21.30 -13.66 -4.46
C ASP A 83 -21.45 -12.14 -4.69
N VAL A 84 -22.65 -11.71 -5.04
CA VAL A 84 -23.00 -10.31 -5.37
C VAL A 84 -22.66 -9.34 -4.23
N LYS A 85 -22.62 -9.79 -2.97
CA LYS A 85 -22.27 -8.91 -1.84
C LYS A 85 -20.76 -8.67 -1.71
N LYS A 86 -19.95 -9.68 -2.06
CA LYS A 86 -18.48 -9.60 -1.99
C LYS A 86 -17.86 -9.06 -3.28
N PHE A 87 -18.58 -9.17 -4.39
CA PHE A 87 -18.12 -8.76 -5.70
C PHE A 87 -17.64 -7.29 -5.77
N PRO A 88 -18.39 -6.29 -5.26
CA PRO A 88 -17.92 -4.89 -5.26
C PRO A 88 -16.64 -4.68 -4.43
N ILE A 89 -16.51 -5.39 -3.31
CA ILE A 89 -15.33 -5.31 -2.43
C ILE A 89 -14.11 -5.85 -3.18
N SER A 90 -14.23 -7.00 -3.84
CA SER A 90 -13.16 -7.60 -4.64
C SER A 90 -12.74 -6.69 -5.80
N ILE A 91 -13.69 -6.09 -6.52
CA ILE A 91 -13.39 -5.11 -7.59
C ILE A 91 -12.61 -3.94 -7.02
N GLY A 92 -13.05 -3.37 -5.89
CA GLY A 92 -12.36 -2.25 -5.25
C GLY A 92 -10.90 -2.57 -4.92
N ILE A 93 -10.63 -3.76 -4.38
CA ILE A 93 -9.26 -4.22 -4.07
C ILE A 93 -8.43 -4.38 -5.34
N ILE A 94 -8.99 -4.96 -6.41
CA ILE A 94 -8.30 -5.16 -7.68
C ILE A 94 -7.96 -3.81 -8.32
N VAL A 95 -8.94 -2.92 -8.48
CA VAL A 95 -8.75 -1.58 -9.08
C VAL A 95 -7.73 -0.77 -8.29
N PHE A 96 -7.83 -0.80 -6.96
CA PHE A 96 -6.85 -0.14 -6.10
C PHE A 96 -5.44 -0.71 -6.28
N SER A 97 -5.32 -2.04 -6.46
CA SER A 97 -4.01 -2.69 -6.67
C SER A 97 -3.32 -2.31 -7.99
N TYR A 98 -4.07 -1.83 -8.99
CA TYR A 98 -3.58 -1.35 -10.28
C TYR A 98 -3.58 0.18 -10.40
N THR A 99 -3.79 0.90 -9.30
CA THR A 99 -3.72 2.37 -9.31
C THR A 99 -2.26 2.83 -9.47
N SER A 100 -1.82 2.99 -10.72
CA SER A 100 -0.50 3.52 -11.10
C SER A 100 -0.58 4.90 -11.76
N GLN A 101 -1.76 5.34 -12.16
CA GLN A 101 -2.03 6.56 -12.94
C GLN A 101 -1.44 7.85 -12.35
N ILE A 102 -1.28 7.94 -11.03
CA ILE A 102 -0.69 9.11 -10.36
C ILE A 102 0.81 9.20 -10.63
N PHE A 103 1.47 8.06 -10.84
CA PHE A 103 2.92 7.95 -10.99
C PHE A 103 3.35 7.96 -12.46
N LEU A 104 2.45 7.64 -13.39
CA LEU A 104 2.78 7.50 -14.81
C LEU A 104 3.46 8.75 -15.38
N PRO A 105 2.95 9.99 -15.18
CA PRO A 105 3.57 11.18 -15.77
C PRO A 105 4.97 11.47 -15.20
N SER A 106 5.16 11.23 -13.90
CA SER A 106 6.45 11.40 -13.23
C SER A 106 7.46 10.35 -13.72
N LEU A 107 7.02 9.10 -13.89
CA LEU A 107 7.87 8.02 -14.38
C LEU A 107 8.28 8.25 -15.84
N GLU A 108 7.32 8.52 -16.73
CA GLU A 108 7.55 8.76 -18.15
C GLU A 108 8.49 9.96 -18.38
N GLY A 109 8.28 11.07 -17.66
CA GLY A 109 9.13 12.26 -17.75
C GLY A 109 10.56 12.08 -17.24
N ASN A 110 10.82 11.02 -16.46
CA ASN A 110 12.15 10.68 -15.93
C ASN A 110 12.82 9.50 -16.68
N MET A 111 12.18 8.94 -17.71
CA MET A 111 12.77 7.87 -18.52
C MET A 111 13.74 8.41 -19.56
N GLN A 112 14.81 7.66 -19.83
CA GLN A 112 15.76 8.00 -20.90
C GLN A 112 15.12 7.91 -22.30
N GLN A 113 14.17 6.99 -22.47
CA GLN A 113 13.44 6.76 -23.72
C GLN A 113 11.92 6.67 -23.44
N PRO A 114 11.19 7.80 -23.45
CA PRO A 114 9.75 7.81 -23.19
C PRO A 114 8.92 7.00 -24.20
N SER A 115 9.40 6.83 -25.44
CA SER A 115 8.70 6.07 -26.49
C SER A 115 8.42 4.61 -26.12
N GLU A 116 9.26 4.00 -25.28
CA GLU A 116 9.13 2.60 -24.85
C GLU A 116 8.21 2.42 -23.62
N PHE A 117 7.69 3.52 -23.06
CA PHE A 117 6.92 3.50 -21.82
C PHE A 117 5.67 2.61 -21.92
N HIS A 118 4.94 2.70 -23.02
CA HIS A 118 3.74 1.89 -23.25
C HIS A 118 4.04 0.39 -23.30
N CYS A 119 5.13 -0.01 -23.96
CA CYS A 119 5.55 -1.40 -24.03
C CYS A 119 5.92 -1.94 -22.64
N MET A 120 6.75 -1.20 -21.90
CA MET A 120 7.13 -1.54 -20.52
C MET A 120 5.89 -1.69 -19.62
N MET A 121 4.94 -0.78 -19.75
CA MET A 121 3.74 -0.76 -18.91
C MET A 121 2.84 -1.97 -19.15
N ASN A 122 2.62 -2.34 -20.42
CA ASN A 122 1.81 -3.49 -20.81
C ASN A 122 2.39 -4.79 -20.25
N TRP A 123 3.69 -5.03 -20.46
CA TRP A 123 4.36 -6.21 -19.92
C TRP A 123 4.32 -6.26 -18.39
N THR A 124 4.54 -5.14 -17.73
CA THR A 124 4.51 -5.05 -16.26
C THR A 124 3.12 -5.37 -15.71
N HIS A 125 2.05 -4.86 -16.33
CA HIS A 125 0.67 -5.13 -15.91
C HIS A 125 0.28 -6.59 -16.15
N ILE A 126 0.63 -7.17 -17.30
CA ILE A 126 0.38 -8.58 -17.61
C ILE A 126 1.09 -9.47 -16.58
N ALA A 127 2.39 -9.24 -16.35
CA ALA A 127 3.16 -9.99 -15.36
C ALA A 127 2.57 -9.85 -13.94
N ALA A 128 2.18 -8.64 -13.54
CA ALA A 128 1.54 -8.40 -12.25
C ALA A 128 0.21 -9.15 -12.12
N CYS A 129 -0.59 -9.21 -13.19
CA CYS A 129 -1.86 -9.94 -13.23
C CYS A 129 -1.66 -11.44 -13.03
N VAL A 130 -0.74 -12.03 -13.78
CA VAL A 130 -0.42 -13.45 -13.67
C VAL A 130 0.10 -13.77 -12.27
N LEU A 131 1.08 -13.02 -11.75
CA LEU A 131 1.66 -13.28 -10.43
C LEU A 131 0.64 -13.13 -9.29
N LYS A 132 -0.20 -12.08 -9.33
CA LYS A 132 -1.26 -11.86 -8.33
C LYS A 132 -2.33 -12.96 -8.41
N GLY A 133 -2.72 -13.35 -9.62
CA GLY A 133 -3.69 -14.43 -9.85
C GLY A 133 -3.19 -15.77 -9.33
N LEU A 134 -1.95 -16.13 -9.65
CA LEU A 134 -1.32 -17.37 -9.16
C LEU A 134 -1.19 -17.38 -7.64
N PHE A 135 -0.73 -16.27 -7.05
CA PHE A 135 -0.63 -16.13 -5.60
C PHE A 135 -2.01 -16.29 -4.94
N ALA A 136 -3.04 -15.61 -5.45
CA ALA A 136 -4.39 -15.69 -4.92
C ALA A 136 -4.97 -17.11 -5.04
N LEU A 137 -4.74 -17.79 -6.17
CA LEU A 137 -5.19 -19.16 -6.40
C LEU A 137 -4.55 -20.14 -5.40
N VAL A 138 -3.22 -20.12 -5.29
CA VAL A 138 -2.47 -21.02 -4.38
C VAL A 138 -2.85 -20.78 -2.92
N ALA A 139 -3.00 -19.52 -2.52
CA ALA A 139 -3.46 -19.16 -1.19
C ALA A 139 -4.90 -19.66 -0.94
N TYR A 140 -5.81 -19.41 -1.88
CA TYR A 140 -7.20 -19.84 -1.74
C TYR A 140 -7.34 -21.36 -1.69
N LEU A 141 -6.57 -22.12 -2.48
CA LEU A 141 -6.58 -23.59 -2.44
C LEU A 141 -6.11 -24.16 -1.09
N THR A 142 -5.22 -23.44 -0.41
CA THR A 142 -4.63 -23.88 0.88
C THR A 142 -5.60 -23.70 2.06
N TRP A 143 -6.37 -22.62 2.10
CA TRP A 143 -7.25 -22.29 3.24
C TRP A 143 -8.75 -22.30 2.91
N ALA A 144 -9.12 -22.21 1.64
CA ALA A 144 -10.49 -22.16 1.13
C ALA A 144 -11.37 -21.17 1.93
N ASP A 145 -12.47 -21.64 2.52
CA ASP A 145 -13.41 -20.82 3.28
C ASP A 145 -12.81 -20.21 4.56
N GLU A 146 -11.68 -20.72 5.06
CA GLU A 146 -10.99 -20.18 6.25
C GLU A 146 -10.05 -19.00 5.91
N THR A 147 -9.99 -18.59 4.64
CA THR A 147 -9.13 -17.48 4.19
C THR A 147 -9.62 -16.15 4.78
N LYS A 148 -8.89 -15.62 5.76
CA LYS A 148 -9.08 -14.26 6.29
C LYS A 148 -8.76 -13.17 5.27
N GLU A 149 -9.32 -11.97 5.48
CA GLU A 149 -9.08 -10.76 4.67
C GLU A 149 -7.60 -10.41 4.53
N VAL A 150 -6.82 -10.62 5.59
CA VAL A 150 -5.36 -10.52 5.57
C VAL A 150 -4.78 -11.93 5.53
N ILE A 151 -4.19 -12.31 4.38
CA ILE A 151 -3.74 -13.69 4.17
C ILE A 151 -2.69 -14.14 5.19
N THR A 152 -1.87 -13.22 5.68
CA THR A 152 -0.80 -13.50 6.63
C THR A 152 -1.31 -13.88 8.01
N ASP A 153 -2.57 -13.55 8.35
CA ASP A 153 -3.21 -13.98 9.60
C ASP A 153 -3.61 -15.46 9.60
N ASN A 154 -3.53 -16.13 8.44
CA ASN A 154 -3.74 -17.57 8.31
C ASN A 154 -2.44 -18.38 8.48
N LEU A 155 -1.29 -17.70 8.53
CA LEU A 155 0.01 -18.33 8.76
C LEU A 155 0.22 -18.70 10.24
N PRO A 156 1.04 -19.73 10.53
CA PRO A 156 1.43 -20.07 11.89
C PRO A 156 2.26 -18.94 12.51
N GLY A 157 2.25 -18.84 13.84
CA GLY A 157 2.79 -17.69 14.58
C GLY A 157 4.25 -17.33 14.26
N SER A 158 5.11 -18.34 14.04
CA SER A 158 6.53 -18.14 13.72
C SER A 158 6.75 -17.47 12.36
N ILE A 159 6.14 -18.01 11.30
CA ILE A 159 6.23 -17.46 9.93
C ILE A 159 5.50 -16.12 9.86
N ARG A 160 4.33 -16.02 10.50
CA ARG A 160 3.53 -14.79 10.54
C ARG A 160 4.31 -13.61 11.12
N ALA A 161 5.08 -13.80 12.19
CA ALA A 161 5.88 -12.73 12.78
C ALA A 161 6.90 -12.16 11.79
N VAL A 162 7.63 -13.04 11.08
CA VAL A 162 8.62 -12.65 10.06
C VAL A 162 7.92 -11.94 8.89
N VAL A 163 6.85 -12.50 8.36
CA VAL A 163 6.10 -11.92 7.24
C VAL A 163 5.53 -10.55 7.62
N ASN A 164 4.98 -10.40 8.83
CA ASN A 164 4.43 -9.12 9.30
C ASN A 164 5.54 -8.07 9.46
N LEU A 165 6.75 -8.44 9.90
CA LEU A 165 7.88 -7.53 9.93
C LEU A 165 8.23 -7.01 8.53
N PHE A 166 8.31 -7.91 7.54
CA PHE A 166 8.54 -7.52 6.14
C PHE A 166 7.39 -6.69 5.57
N LEU A 167 6.14 -6.95 5.97
CA LEU A 167 4.99 -6.15 5.56
C LEU A 167 5.07 -4.72 6.08
N VAL A 168 5.47 -4.53 7.34
CA VAL A 168 5.70 -3.21 7.93
C VAL A 168 6.84 -2.50 7.21
N ALA A 169 7.97 -3.18 7.00
CA ALA A 169 9.09 -2.63 6.25
C ALA A 169 8.68 -2.22 4.83
N LYS A 170 7.96 -3.11 4.12
CA LYS A 170 7.40 -2.84 2.79
C LYS A 170 6.50 -1.60 2.79
N ALA A 171 5.60 -1.47 3.77
CA ALA A 171 4.71 -0.32 3.86
C ALA A 171 5.48 1.00 3.99
N LEU A 172 6.50 1.05 4.87
CA LEU A 172 7.36 2.22 5.03
C LEU A 172 8.16 2.53 3.76
N LEU A 173 8.74 1.50 3.14
CA LEU A 173 9.55 1.63 1.91
C LEU A 173 8.71 2.00 0.67
N SER A 174 7.40 1.71 0.68
CA SER A 174 6.49 2.04 -0.43
C SER A 174 5.97 3.48 -0.40
N TYR A 175 5.99 4.16 0.76
CA TYR A 175 5.50 5.53 0.90
C TYR A 175 6.23 6.61 0.07
N PRO A 176 7.58 6.58 -0.07
CA PRO A 176 8.33 7.62 -0.77
C PRO A 176 7.90 7.85 -2.22
N LEU A 177 7.53 6.79 -2.94
CA LEU A 177 7.22 6.87 -4.38
C LEU A 177 5.90 7.60 -4.65
N PRO A 178 4.76 7.24 -4.01
CA PRO A 178 3.54 8.03 -4.15
C PRO A 178 3.65 9.45 -3.63
N PHE A 179 4.38 9.63 -2.53
CA PHE A 179 4.64 10.96 -1.98
C PHE A 179 5.39 11.84 -2.99
N PHE A 180 6.46 11.32 -3.61
CA PHE A 180 7.25 12.05 -4.59
C PHE A 180 6.41 12.48 -5.80
N ALA A 181 5.63 11.56 -6.38
CA ALA A 181 4.77 11.87 -7.51
C ALA A 181 3.66 12.88 -7.15
N ALA A 182 3.06 12.76 -5.96
CA ALA A 182 2.05 13.71 -5.50
C ALA A 182 2.62 15.12 -5.35
N VAL A 183 3.84 15.24 -4.82
CA VAL A 183 4.57 16.52 -4.73
C VAL A 183 4.85 17.07 -6.11
N GLU A 184 5.33 16.25 -7.06
CA GLU A 184 5.63 16.71 -8.42
C GLU A 184 4.37 17.21 -9.15
N VAL A 185 3.26 16.48 -9.04
CA VAL A 185 1.97 16.89 -9.62
C VAL A 185 1.49 18.20 -8.99
N LEU A 186 1.55 18.31 -7.66
CA LEU A 186 1.13 19.53 -6.96
C LEU A 186 2.05 20.72 -7.29
N GLU A 187 3.35 20.51 -7.42
CA GLU A 187 4.31 21.53 -7.85
C GLU A 187 3.99 21.97 -9.30
N LYS A 188 3.70 21.05 -10.22
CA LYS A 188 3.32 21.40 -11.60
C LYS A 188 2.00 22.19 -11.65
N SER A 189 0.96 21.74 -10.94
CA SER A 189 -0.36 22.41 -10.93
C SER A 189 -0.35 23.78 -10.25
N LEU A 190 0.46 23.99 -9.20
CA LEU A 190 0.50 25.27 -8.49
C LEU A 190 1.46 26.30 -9.11
N PHE A 191 2.51 25.85 -9.82
CA PHE A 191 3.60 26.73 -10.26
C PHE A 191 3.84 26.75 -11.78
N GLN A 192 3.32 25.81 -12.58
CA GLN A 192 3.64 25.70 -14.02
C GLN A 192 2.44 25.74 -14.98
N GLU A 193 1.26 26.20 -14.56
CA GLU A 193 0.25 26.66 -15.53
C GLU A 193 0.38 28.18 -15.76
N GLY A 194 0.66 28.55 -17.00
CA GLY A 194 1.06 29.89 -17.43
C GLY A 194 0.14 31.03 -16.97
N SER A 195 0.76 32.21 -16.82
CA SER A 195 0.17 33.53 -16.55
C SER A 195 -0.55 33.77 -15.21
N ARG A 196 -0.83 32.75 -14.39
CA ARG A 196 -1.38 32.93 -13.02
C ARG A 196 -0.78 31.95 -12.00
N ALA A 197 0.54 32.00 -11.84
CA ALA A 197 1.17 31.33 -10.70
C ALA A 197 0.66 32.00 -9.40
N PHE A 198 -0.04 31.24 -8.55
CA PHE A 198 -0.54 31.73 -7.26
C PHE A 198 0.62 32.09 -6.29
N PHE A 199 1.81 31.51 -6.51
CA PHE A 199 2.99 31.66 -5.67
C PHE A 199 4.29 31.61 -6.52
N PRO A 200 5.42 32.19 -6.04
CA PRO A 200 6.69 32.19 -6.78
C PRO A 200 7.31 30.79 -6.93
N ALA A 201 8.10 30.59 -7.99
CA ALA A 201 8.71 29.31 -8.37
C ALA A 201 9.42 28.56 -7.21
N CYS A 202 9.15 27.24 -7.10
CA CYS A 202 9.64 26.33 -6.04
C CYS A 202 11.16 26.17 -5.97
N TYR A 203 11.85 26.33 -7.09
CA TYR A 203 13.30 26.29 -7.19
C TYR A 203 13.82 27.70 -7.48
N GLY A 204 14.85 28.14 -6.75
CA GLY A 204 15.63 29.31 -7.16
C GLY A 204 16.45 29.01 -8.41
N GLY A 205 16.97 30.04 -9.08
CA GLY A 205 17.88 29.90 -10.23
C GLY A 205 19.10 29.02 -9.95
N ASP A 206 19.44 28.82 -8.67
CA ASP A 206 20.58 28.03 -8.21
C ASP A 206 20.26 26.54 -7.95
N GLY A 207 19.05 26.06 -8.28
CA GLY A 207 18.62 24.67 -8.02
C GLY A 207 18.35 24.35 -6.54
N ARG A 208 18.39 25.35 -5.65
CA ARG A 208 18.06 25.20 -4.22
C ARG A 208 16.54 25.24 -4.01
N LEU A 209 16.05 24.27 -3.24
CA LEU A 209 14.65 24.20 -2.80
C LEU A 209 14.36 25.41 -1.90
N LYS A 210 13.44 26.29 -2.31
CA LYS A 210 13.03 27.43 -1.47
C LYS A 210 12.26 26.92 -0.25
N SER A 211 12.28 27.70 0.84
CA SER A 211 11.57 27.36 2.09
C SER A 211 10.11 26.99 1.85
N TRP A 212 9.45 27.61 0.88
CA TRP A 212 8.06 27.32 0.50
C TRP A 212 7.83 25.89 -0.03
N GLY A 213 8.74 25.36 -0.86
CA GLY A 213 8.65 23.99 -1.38
C GLY A 213 8.85 22.94 -0.27
N LEU A 214 9.71 23.24 0.71
CA LEU A 214 9.85 22.39 1.90
C LEU A 214 8.59 22.45 2.78
N THR A 215 8.01 23.63 2.97
CA THR A 215 6.76 23.80 3.71
C THR A 215 5.62 23.00 3.08
N LEU A 216 5.47 23.03 1.76
CA LEU A 216 4.45 22.25 1.04
C LEU A 216 4.62 20.73 1.25
N ARG A 217 5.86 20.23 1.20
CA ARG A 217 6.18 18.82 1.42
C ARG A 217 5.90 18.39 2.86
N CYS A 218 6.30 19.19 3.85
CA CYS A 218 5.99 18.95 5.26
C CYS A 218 4.48 19.02 5.53
N ALA A 219 3.77 19.97 4.93
CA ALA A 219 2.32 20.10 5.04
C ALA A 219 1.61 18.86 4.49
N LEU A 220 2.08 18.30 3.37
CA LEU A 220 1.56 17.06 2.79
C LEU A 220 1.74 15.87 3.74
N VAL A 221 2.91 15.71 4.37
CA VAL A 221 3.14 14.66 5.38
C VAL A 221 2.21 14.83 6.57
N VAL A 222 2.08 16.05 7.11
CA VAL A 222 1.17 16.35 8.22
C VAL A 222 -0.29 16.11 7.84
N PHE A 223 -0.69 16.47 6.62
CA PHE A 223 -2.03 16.20 6.11
C PHE A 223 -2.32 14.70 6.04
N THR A 224 -1.37 13.88 5.57
CA THR A 224 -1.53 12.43 5.56
C THR A 224 -1.65 11.83 6.98
N LEU A 225 -0.93 12.39 7.96
CA LEU A 225 -1.06 12.02 9.37
C LEU A 225 -2.44 12.40 9.93
N LEU A 226 -2.92 13.62 9.65
CA LEU A 226 -4.25 14.05 10.09
C LEU A 226 -5.34 13.15 9.53
N MET A 227 -5.28 12.83 8.23
CA MET A 227 -6.20 11.90 7.59
C MET A 227 -6.14 10.50 8.23
N ALA A 228 -4.93 9.99 8.53
CA ALA A 228 -4.77 8.71 9.22
C ALA A 228 -5.40 8.70 10.62
N ILE A 229 -5.26 9.80 11.38
CA ILE A 229 -5.85 9.93 12.72
C ILE A 229 -7.39 10.03 12.62
N LEU A 230 -7.92 10.83 11.70
CA LEU A 230 -9.36 11.02 11.49
C LEU A 230 -10.04 9.72 11.03
N CYS A 231 -9.41 8.97 10.11
CA CYS A 231 -9.91 7.67 9.66
C CYS A 231 -9.91 6.63 10.78
N ASN A 232 -8.88 6.60 11.63
CA ASN A 232 -8.82 5.68 12.77
C ASN A 232 -9.94 5.92 13.80
N VAL A 233 -10.40 7.16 13.97
CA VAL A 233 -11.53 7.48 14.87
C VAL A 233 -12.86 6.96 14.32
N SER A 234 -12.99 6.78 13.00
CA SER A 234 -14.25 6.38 12.35
C SER A 234 -14.51 4.87 12.33
N GLY A 235 -13.64 4.02 12.91
CA GLY A 235 -13.86 2.56 13.03
C GLY A 235 -13.97 1.79 11.71
N ARG A 236 -13.74 2.44 10.56
CA ARG A 236 -13.83 1.84 9.22
C ARG A 236 -12.44 1.46 8.73
N GLY A 237 -12.08 0.20 8.96
CA GLY A 237 -11.21 -0.61 8.09
C GLY A 237 -9.78 -0.14 7.88
N THR A 238 -8.86 -0.77 8.60
CA THR A 238 -7.39 -0.77 8.49
C THR A 238 -6.82 -1.06 7.09
N VAL A 239 -7.66 -1.35 6.08
CA VAL A 239 -7.26 -1.73 4.71
C VAL A 239 -6.84 -0.52 3.86
N TYR A 240 -7.24 0.71 4.22
CA TYR A 240 -6.98 1.90 3.41
C TYR A 240 -5.66 2.63 3.75
N CYS A 241 -4.99 2.28 4.85
CA CYS A 241 -3.97 3.16 5.46
C CYS A 241 -2.54 2.98 4.93
N ALA A 242 -2.18 1.88 4.27
CA ALA A 242 -0.78 1.65 3.88
C ALA A 242 -0.38 2.19 2.49
N CYS A 243 -1.36 2.41 1.59
CA CYS A 243 -1.14 3.08 0.29
C CYS A 243 -2.34 3.97 -0.15
N GLY A 244 -3.48 3.93 0.56
CA GLY A 244 -4.76 4.46 0.07
C GLY A 244 -5.04 5.92 0.41
N VAL A 245 -4.27 6.54 1.31
CA VAL A 245 -4.52 7.94 1.72
C VAL A 245 -4.21 8.95 0.59
N LEU A 246 -3.55 8.55 -0.49
CA LEU A 246 -3.42 9.36 -1.71
C LEU A 246 -4.55 9.14 -2.74
N VAL A 247 -5.40 8.12 -2.58
CA VAL A 247 -6.44 7.75 -3.56
C VAL A 247 -7.86 7.97 -3.02
N VAL A 248 -8.06 7.99 -1.70
CA VAL A 248 -9.38 8.22 -1.08
C VAL A 248 -9.96 9.61 -1.44
N ASN A 249 -9.15 10.58 -1.88
CA ASN A 249 -9.66 11.88 -2.33
C ASN A 249 -10.14 11.91 -3.80
N LYS A 250 -9.94 10.87 -4.62
CA LYS A 250 -10.40 10.89 -6.03
C LYS A 250 -11.81 10.34 -6.27
N MET A 251 -12.51 9.83 -5.25
CA MET A 251 -13.91 9.38 -5.37
C MET A 251 -14.95 10.35 -4.78
N LYS A 252 -14.56 11.56 -4.37
CA LYS A 252 -15.49 12.63 -3.98
C LYS A 252 -15.57 13.81 -4.96
N CYS A 253 -14.86 13.76 -6.08
CA CYS A 253 -14.88 14.79 -7.13
C CYS A 253 -15.47 14.31 -8.47
N ILE A 254 -16.14 13.16 -8.50
CA ILE A 254 -17.02 12.78 -9.61
C ILE A 254 -18.31 12.23 -9.00
N SER A 255 -19.07 13.14 -8.38
CA SER A 255 -20.53 13.14 -8.32
C SER A 255 -21.00 14.55 -8.05
#